data_AF-A0A7C6EVQ2-F1
#
_entry.id   AF-A0A7C6EVQ2-F1
#
_cell.length_a   1.000
_cell.length_b   1.000
_cell.length_c   1.000
_cell.angle_alpha   90.00
_cell.angle_beta   90.00
_cell.angle_gamma   90.00
#
_symmetry.space_group_name_H-M   'P 1'
#
loop_
_entity.id
_entity.type
_entity.pdbx_description
1 polymer ?
#
loop_
_entity_poly.entity_id
_entity_poly.type
_entity_poly.pdbx_seq_one_letter_code
_entity_poly.pdbx_strand_id
1 'polypeptide(L)' 'MTEWILRYLKETAVLGMEMAPYLMLGFLFAGILYVYFPREKVTRYLGGNNLRSVINAALIGVPLP' A
#
# COMPACT_ATOMS: atom_id res chain seq x y z
N MET A 1 -35.10 -7.25 -11.73
CA MET A 1 -33.73 -6.92 -12.20
C MET A 1 -33.19 -5.68 -11.49
N THR A 2 -33.94 -4.57 -11.49
CA THR A 2 -33.55 -3.30 -10.84
C THR A 2 -33.22 -3.45 -9.34
N GLU A 3 -34.03 -4.20 -8.58
CA GLU A 3 -33.78 -4.47 -7.16
C GLU A 3 -32.42 -5.13 -6.88
N TRP A 4 -32.00 -6.07 -7.73
CA TRP A 4 -30.71 -6.74 -7.59
C TRP A 4 -29.54 -5.80 -7.85
N ILE A 5 -29.68 -4.94 -8.85
CA ILE A 5 -28.68 -3.92 -9.20
C ILE A 5 -28.52 -2.92 -8.05
N LEU A 6 -29.64 -2.42 -7.52
CA LEU A 6 -29.64 -1.48 -6.40
C LEU A 6 -29.04 -2.10 -5.14
N ARG A 7 -29.37 -3.36 -4.85
CA ARG A 7 -28.79 -4.09 -3.72
C ARG A 7 -27.28 -4.24 -3.88
N TYR A 8 -26.80 -4.69 -5.04
CA TYR A 8 -25.37 -4.85 -5.29
C TYR A 8 -24.59 -3.54 -5.11
N LEU A 9 -25.11 -2.45 -5.68
CA LEU A 9 -24.49 -1.12 -5.55
C LEU A 9 -24.49 -0.63 -4.10
N LYS A 10 -25.59 -0.85 -3.37
CA LYS A 10 -25.69 -0.48 -1.95
C LYS A 10 -24.68 -1.23 -1.10
N GLU A 11 -24.59 -2.56 -1.23
CA GLU A 11 -23.62 -3.37 -0.48
C GLU A 11 -22.18 -2.99 -0.83
N THR A 12 -21.89 -2.73 -2.11
CA THR A 12 -20.55 -2.28 -2.54
C THR A 12 -20.19 -0.94 -1.91
N ALA A 13 -21.12 0.01 -1.87
CA ALA A 13 -20.92 1.31 -1.23
C ALA A 13 -20.74 1.18 0.28
N VAL A 14 -21.53 0.33 0.95
CA VAL A 14 -21.42 0.07 2.39
C VAL A 14 -20.06 -0.52 2.73
N LEU A 15 -19.64 -1.58 2.04
CA LEU A 15 -18.31 -2.17 2.22
C LEU A 15 -17.19 -1.15 1.94
N GLY A 16 -17.34 -0.33 0.90
CA GLY A 16 -16.40 0.76 0.61
C GLY A 16 -16.27 1.75 1.76
N MET A 17 -17.39 2.15 2.37
CA MET A 17 -17.40 3.05 3.54
C MET A 17 -16.81 2.39 4.79
N GLU A 18 -17.04 1.09 5.00
CA GLU A 18 -16.42 0.32 6.09
C GLU A 18 -14.90 0.24 5.93
N MET A 19 -14.40 0.12 4.69
CA MET A 19 -12.98 0.11 4.38
C MET A 19 -12.33 1.51 4.42
N ALA A 20 -13.10 2.57 4.20
CA ALA A 20 -12.61 3.95 4.10
C ALA A 20 -11.66 4.37 5.24
N PRO A 21 -11.97 4.18 6.54
CA PRO A 21 -11.05 4.58 7.62
C PRO A 21 -9.71 3.83 7.54
N TYR A 22 -9.72 2.54 7.21
CA TYR A 22 -8.50 1.74 7.07
C TYR A 22 -7.67 2.18 5.87
N LEU A 23 -8.31 2.48 4.74
CA LEU A 23 -7.64 3.00 3.55
C LEU A 23 -7.03 4.38 3.80
N MET A 24 -7.77 5.27 4.47
CA MET A 24 -7.26 6.59 4.84
C MET A 24 -6.03 6.49 5.76
N LEU A 25 -6.06 5.60 6.75
CA LEU A 25 -4.89 5.31 7.59
C LEU A 25 -3.73 4.76 6.75
N GLY A 26 -4.00 3.79 5.87
CA GLY A 26 -3.00 3.25 4.96
C GLY A 26 -2.35 4.32 4.07
N PHE A 27 -3.15 5.24 3.52
CA PHE A 27 -2.65 6.36 2.71
C PHE A 27 -1.88 7.39 3.52
N LEU A 28 -2.29 7.66 4.77
CA LEU A 28 -1.55 8.53 5.67
C LEU A 28 -0.14 7.96 5.90
N PHE A 29 -0.03 6.68 6.27
CA PHE A 29 1.26 6.04 6.48
C PHE A 29 2.08 5.95 5.20
N ALA A 30 1.45 5.63 4.06
CA ALA A 30 2.13 5.63 2.77
C ALA A 30 2.69 7.01 2.40
N GLY A 31 1.94 8.09 2.67
CA GLY A 31 2.37 9.46 2.47
C GLY A 31 3.54 9.85 3.39
N ILE A 32 3.48 9.47 4.66
CA ILE A 32 4.60 9.66 5.60
C ILE A 32 5.84 8.92 5.09
N LEU A 33 5.71 7.64 4.76
CA LEU A 33 6.82 6.85 4.21
C LEU A 33 7.39 7.49 2.95
N TYR A 34 6.55 7.98 2.04
CA TYR A 34 6.99 8.64 0.82
C TYR A 34 7.84 9.90 1.09
N VAL A 35 7.46 10.71 2.08
CA VAL A 35 8.22 11.92 2.45
C VAL A 35 9.52 11.57 3.19
N TYR A 36 9.48 10.61 4.10
CA TYR A 36 10.64 10.25 4.93
C TYR A 36 11.64 9.30 4.23
N PHE A 37 11.19 8.52 3.25
CA PHE A 37 12.02 7.59 2.47
C PHE A 37 12.22 8.12 1.04
N PRO A 38 13.18 9.04 0.82
CA PRO A 38 13.48 9.55 -0.51
C PRO A 38 13.90 8.40 -1.43
N ARG A 39 13.43 8.45 -2.69
CA ARG A 39 13.66 7.41 -3.70
C ARG A 39 15.13 7.08 -3.86
N GLU A 40 16.03 8.05 -3.72
CA GLU A 40 17.48 7.85 -3.83
C GLU A 40 18.04 6.98 -2.70
N LYS A 41 17.51 7.09 -1.48
CA LYS A 41 17.91 6.22 -0.37
C LYS A 41 17.34 4.82 -0.55
N VAL A 42 16.08 4.72 -0.97
CA VAL A 42 15.43 3.44 -1.27
C VAL A 42 16.20 2.70 -2.36
N THR A 43 16.52 3.33 -3.49
CA THR A 43 17.31 2.68 -4.56
C THR A 43 18.74 2.37 -4.15
N ARG A 44 19.38 3.22 -3.35
CA ARG A 44 20.75 2.97 -2.85
C ARG A 44 20.84 1.76 -1.90
N TYR A 45 19.85 1.57 -1.04
CA TYR A 45 19.88 0.49 -0.02
C TYR A 45 19.12 -0.77 -0.42
N LEU A 46 18.10 -0.64 -1.28
CA LEU A 46 17.16 -1.70 -1.63
C LEU A 46 17.07 -1.97 -3.15
N GLY A 47 17.58 -1.09 -4.01
CA GLY A 47 17.50 -1.20 -5.47
C GLY A 47 18.75 -1.72 -6.18
N GLY A 48 19.79 -2.14 -5.45
CA GLY A 48 21.01 -2.67 -6.07
C GLY A 48 20.91 -4.17 -6.38
N ASN A 49 21.52 -4.63 -7.48
CA ASN A 49 21.63 -6.07 -7.81
C ASN A 49 22.72 -6.79 -7.00
N ASN A 50 22.82 -6.52 -5.70
CA ASN A 50 23.82 -7.11 -4.81
C ASN A 50 23.20 -7.73 -3.57
N LEU A 51 23.92 -8.69 -2.98
CA LEU A 51 23.52 -9.46 -1.80
C LEU A 51 23.15 -8.56 -0.60
N ARG A 52 23.82 -7.42 -0.47
CA ARG A 52 23.55 -6.44 0.59
C ARG A 52 22.16 -5.81 0.46
N SER A 53 21.74 -5.51 -0.78
CA SER A 53 20.41 -5.00 -1.09
C SER A 53 19.31 -6.00 -0.75
N VAL A 54 19.55 -7.29 -1.06
CA VAL A 54 18.62 -8.39 -0.74
C VAL A 54 18.45 -8.58 0.77
N ILE A 55 19.56 -8.60 1.52
CA ILE A 55 19.52 -8.71 2.99
C ILE A 55 18.80 -7.52 3.61
N ASN A 56 19.09 -6.29 3.14
CA ASN A 56 18.42 -5.10 3.63
C ASN A 56 16.91 -5.12 3.35
N ALA A 57 16.49 -5.55 2.15
CA ALA A 57 15.07 -5.64 1.79
C ALA A 57 14.32 -6.69 2.61
N ALA A 58 14.93 -7.86 2.83
CA ALA A 58 14.37 -8.93 3.66
C ALA A 58 14.18 -8.52 5.12
N LEU A 59 15.14 -7.77 5.70
CA LEU A 59 15.05 -7.27 7.07
C LEU A 59 14.00 -6.15 7.25
N ILE A 60 13.84 -5.29 6.25
CA ILE A 60 12.85 -4.19 6.29
C ILE A 60 11.45 -4.71 5.90
N GLY A 61 11.35 -5.91 5.32
CA GLY A 61 10.08 -6.50 4.90
C GLY A 61 9.47 -5.81 3.68
N VAL A 62 10.29 -5.12 2.88
CA VAL A 62 9.82 -4.56 1.61
C VAL A 62 9.55 -5.73 0.66
N PRO A 63 8.32 -5.90 0.13
CA PRO A 63 8.06 -6.89 -0.88
C PRO A 63 8.94 -6.55 -2.09
N LEU A 64 10.00 -7.33 -2.27
CA LEU A 64 10.83 -7.28 -3.47
C LEU A 64 9.92 -7.63 -4.67
N PRO A 65 9.87 -6.81 -5.73
CA PRO A 65 9.34 -7.26 -7.02
C PRO A 65 10.25 -8.33 -7.64
#